data_AF-A0A2D2M7E2-F1
#
_entry.id   AF-A0A2D2M7E2-F1
#
_cell.length_a   1.000
_cell.length_b   1.000
_cell.length_c   1.000
_cell.angle_alpha   90.00
_cell.angle_beta   90.00
_cell.angle_gamma   90.00
#
_symmetry.space_group_name_H-M   'P 1'
#
loop_
_entity.id
_entity.type
_entity.pdbx_description
1 polymer ?
#
loop_
_entity_poly.entity_id
_entity_poly.type
_entity_poly.pdbx_seq_one_letter_code
_entity_poly.pdbx_strand_id
1 'polypeptide(L)'
;MGALLRCSFGAAPANLAVLPVNRYNVEGQPAANIMDHKPMVNIAPFGVCSSMANPTVSAATSAAMGVLTPMPCVPATASPWTPGAAKTHLAGQPALHSQSTCLCNWGGVIKIVQPGTRKTMIA
;
A
#
# COMPACT_ATOMS: atom_id res chain seq x y z
N MET A 1 -15.76 -3.15 -0.39
CA MET A 1 -14.48 -3.26 0.35
C MET A 1 -13.37 -3.01 -0.64
N GLY A 2 -12.37 -2.21 -0.27
CA GLY A 2 -11.22 -1.90 -1.13
C GLY A 2 -10.29 -3.11 -1.32
N ALA A 3 -9.24 -2.93 -2.15
CA ALA A 3 -8.27 -4.00 -2.41
C ALA A 3 -7.51 -4.40 -1.14
N LEU A 4 -7.21 -5.69 -0.97
CA LEU A 4 -6.37 -6.18 0.12
C LEU A 4 -4.90 -6.05 -0.29
N LEU A 5 -4.11 -5.43 0.57
CA LEU A 5 -2.70 -5.15 0.40
C LEU A 5 -1.85 -6.02 1.34
N ARG A 6 -0.62 -6.33 0.92
CA ARG A 6 0.40 -6.96 1.77
C ARG A 6 1.76 -6.28 1.58
N CYS A 7 2.39 -5.92 2.68
CA CYS A 7 3.78 -5.46 2.72
C CYS A 7 4.72 -6.64 2.98
N SER A 8 5.89 -6.67 2.34
CA SER A 8 6.90 -7.71 2.54
C SER A 8 7.47 -7.81 3.96
N PHE A 9 7.44 -6.70 4.73
CA PHE A 9 7.91 -6.65 6.12
C PHE A 9 6.77 -6.50 7.14
N GLY A 10 5.52 -6.50 6.69
CA GLY A 10 4.35 -6.41 7.56
C GLY A 10 3.87 -7.77 8.03
N ALA A 11 3.40 -7.87 9.28
CA ALA A 11 2.88 -9.11 9.84
C ALA A 11 1.41 -9.41 9.44
N ALA A 12 0.64 -8.39 9.04
CA ALA A 12 -0.76 -8.53 8.69
C ALA A 12 -1.09 -7.81 7.38
N PRO A 13 -2.09 -8.27 6.60
CA PRO A 13 -2.60 -7.54 5.47
C PRO A 13 -3.38 -6.30 5.90
N ALA A 14 -3.52 -5.34 4.99
CA ALA A 14 -4.25 -4.09 5.22
C ALA A 14 -5.15 -3.77 4.02
N ASN A 15 -6.25 -3.04 4.21
CA ASN A 15 -7.11 -2.63 3.11
C ASN A 15 -6.62 -1.32 2.48
N LEU A 16 -6.72 -1.22 1.15
CA LEU A 16 -6.60 0.03 0.42
C LEU A 16 -7.89 0.84 0.62
N ALA A 17 -7.76 2.03 1.18
CA ALA A 17 -8.83 3.01 1.25
C ALA A 17 -8.71 3.99 0.08
N VAL A 18 -9.83 4.20 -0.62
CA VAL A 18 -9.90 5.09 -1.78
C VAL A 18 -10.94 6.14 -1.49
N LEU A 19 -10.52 7.40 -1.43
CA LEU A 19 -11.45 8.51 -1.22
C LEU A 19 -12.19 8.80 -2.54
N PRO A 20 -13.47 9.23 -2.49
CA PRO A 20 -14.27 9.54 -3.69
C PRO A 20 -13.86 10.87 -4.37
N VAL A 21 -12.58 11.25 -4.29
CA VAL A 21 -12.03 12.52 -4.82
C VAL A 21 -12.06 12.53 -6.34
N ASN A 22 -11.72 11.40 -6.96
CA ASN A 22 -11.69 11.27 -8.42
C ASN A 22 -13.10 11.21 -9.03
N ARG A 23 -14.15 10.96 -8.22
CA ARG A 23 -15.56 10.79 -8.63
C ARG A 23 -15.82 9.70 -9.68
N TYR A 24 -14.87 8.77 -9.85
CA TYR A 24 -15.04 7.58 -10.69
C TYR A 24 -15.30 6.36 -9.81
N ASN A 25 -16.38 5.64 -10.09
CA ASN A 25 -16.70 4.39 -9.43
C ASN A 25 -16.61 3.23 -10.42
N VAL A 26 -16.02 2.12 -9.97
CA VAL A 26 -16.02 0.85 -10.69
C VAL A 26 -16.66 -0.19 -9.77
N GLU A 27 -17.65 -0.92 -10.28
CA GLU A 27 -18.42 -1.90 -9.49
C GLU A 27 -19.04 -1.30 -8.20
N GLY A 28 -19.42 -0.02 -8.24
CA GLY A 28 -20.01 0.68 -7.10
C GLY A 28 -19.01 1.02 -5.97
N GLN A 29 -17.71 0.97 -6.23
CA GLN A 29 -16.66 1.39 -5.31
C GLN A 29 -15.79 2.49 -5.96
N PRO A 30 -15.25 3.45 -5.18
CA PRO A 30 -14.31 4.44 -5.71
C PRO A 30 -13.09 3.77 -6.35
N ALA A 31 -12.75 4.19 -7.56
CA ALA A 31 -11.64 3.65 -8.32
C ALA A 31 -10.31 4.35 -7.96
N ALA A 32 -9.27 3.55 -7.69
CA ALA A 32 -7.94 4.04 -7.32
C ALA A 32 -7.07 4.32 -8.55
N ASN A 33 -6.16 5.29 -8.42
CA ASN A 33 -5.06 5.54 -9.34
C ASN A 33 -3.71 5.46 -8.63
N ILE A 34 -2.61 5.65 -9.37
CA ILE A 34 -1.27 5.55 -8.81
C ILE A 34 -0.96 6.55 -7.69
N MET A 35 -1.76 7.62 -7.54
CA MET A 35 -1.59 8.63 -6.49
C MET A 35 -2.23 8.24 -5.16
N ASP A 36 -3.02 7.15 -5.12
CA ASP A 36 -3.63 6.61 -3.91
C ASP A 36 -2.62 5.81 -3.06
N HIS A 37 -1.47 6.40 -2.79
CA HIS A 37 -0.37 5.80 -2.02
C HIS A 37 -0.17 6.48 -0.66
N LYS A 38 -1.03 7.43 -0.25
CA LYS A 38 -0.77 8.26 0.93
C LYS A 38 -0.83 7.41 2.22
N PRO A 39 0.21 7.45 3.07
CA PRO A 39 0.20 6.79 4.36
C PRO A 39 -0.99 7.21 5.21
N MET A 40 -1.57 6.29 5.98
CA MET A 40 -2.67 6.53 6.92
C MET A 40 -3.98 7.05 6.28
N VAL A 41 -3.97 7.37 4.99
CA VAL A 41 -5.15 7.80 4.22
C VAL A 41 -5.58 6.69 3.27
N ASN A 42 -4.66 6.25 2.40
CA ASN A 42 -4.93 5.17 1.45
C ASN A 42 -4.40 3.83 1.96
N ILE A 43 -3.22 3.84 2.59
CA ILE A 43 -2.52 2.65 3.04
C ILE A 43 -2.54 2.61 4.57
N ALA A 44 -3.29 1.66 5.12
CA ALA A 44 -3.35 1.40 6.56
C ALA A 44 -2.12 0.59 7.04
N PRO A 45 -1.83 0.61 8.37
CA PRO A 45 -0.79 -0.21 9.00
C PRO A 45 -0.88 -1.72 8.69
N PHE A 46 0.27 -2.37 8.51
CA PHE A 46 0.38 -3.82 8.28
C PHE A 46 0.65 -4.62 9.57
N GLY A 47 0.05 -4.21 10.70
CA GLY A 47 0.34 -4.77 12.01
C GLY A 47 1.69 -4.29 12.56
N VAL A 48 2.67 -5.19 12.67
CA VAL A 48 4.06 -4.86 13.03
C VAL A 48 4.97 -4.92 11.81
N CYS A 49 6.00 -4.07 11.81
CA CYS A 49 7.06 -4.02 10.80
C CYS A 49 8.33 -4.69 11.35
N SER A 50 8.97 -5.54 10.55
CA SER A 50 10.24 -6.20 10.87
C SER A 50 11.46 -5.61 10.14
N SER A 51 11.30 -4.50 9.41
CA SER A 51 12.40 -3.88 8.68
C SER A 51 13.31 -3.04 9.57
N MET A 52 14.62 -3.29 9.50
CA MET A 52 15.64 -2.47 10.16
C MET A 52 15.79 -1.06 9.57
N ALA A 53 15.23 -0.79 8.39
CA ALA A 53 15.17 0.56 7.84
C ALA A 53 14.11 1.43 8.53
N ASN A 54 13.19 0.82 9.30
CA ASN A 54 12.26 1.56 10.16
C ASN A 54 13.00 1.99 11.45
N PRO A 55 13.13 3.30 11.73
CA PRO A 55 13.84 3.80 12.92
C PRO A 55 13.33 3.25 14.24
N THR A 56 12.03 2.95 14.36
CA THR A 56 11.48 2.38 15.60
C THR A 56 11.91 0.93 15.81
N VAL A 57 12.00 0.15 14.73
CA VAL A 57 12.47 -1.24 14.77
C VAL A 57 13.97 -1.29 15.05
N SER A 58 14.77 -0.43 14.41
CA SER A 58 16.22 -0.41 14.64
C SER A 58 16.58 0.05 16.06
N ALA A 59 15.88 1.06 16.58
CA ALA A 59 16.04 1.51 17.97
C ALA A 59 15.64 0.41 18.97
N ALA A 60 14.51 -0.25 18.76
CA ALA A 60 14.06 -1.34 19.63
C ALA A 60 14.98 -2.55 19.59
N THR A 61 15.46 -2.91 18.40
CA THR A 61 16.43 -4.00 18.22
C THR A 61 17.74 -3.70 18.92
N SER A 62 18.20 -2.44 18.86
CA SER A 62 19.39 -1.99 19.60
C SER A 62 19.17 -2.07 21.11
N ALA A 63 18.00 -1.67 21.61
CA ALA A 63 17.63 -1.77 23.02
C ALA A 63 17.49 -3.23 23.50
N ALA A 64 17.11 -4.14 22.62
CA ALA A 64 17.05 -5.59 22.87
C ALA A 64 18.39 -6.30 22.59
N MET A 65 19.52 -5.57 22.67
CA MET A 65 20.87 -6.12 22.50
C MET A 65 21.07 -6.85 21.16
N GLY A 66 20.45 -6.34 20.10
CA GLY A 66 20.54 -6.88 18.75
C GLY A 66 19.46 -7.92 18.39
N VAL A 67 18.58 -8.30 19.32
CA VAL A 67 17.44 -9.17 19.02
C VAL A 67 16.39 -8.40 18.23
N LEU A 68 16.09 -8.86 17.01
CA LEU A 68 15.10 -8.21 16.14
C LEU A 68 13.78 -8.04 16.88
N THR A 69 13.38 -6.79 17.08
CA THR A 69 12.17 -6.44 17.84
C THR A 69 11.21 -5.70 16.90
N PRO A 70 10.25 -6.41 16.28
CA PRO A 70 9.25 -5.80 15.42
C PRO A 70 8.44 -4.74 16.17
N MET A 71 8.20 -3.61 15.53
CA MET A 71 7.46 -2.47 16.10
C MET A 71 6.22 -2.18 15.27
N PRO A 72 5.18 -1.53 15.84
CA PRO A 72 3.98 -1.14 15.11
C PRO A 72 4.31 -0.44 13.78
N CYS A 73 3.70 -0.90 12.71
CA CYS A 73 3.96 -0.39 11.37
C CYS A 73 3.26 0.96 11.19
N VAL A 74 4.03 2.03 10.98
CA VAL A 74 3.52 3.27 10.40
C VAL A 74 3.95 3.27 8.94
N PRO A 75 3.04 3.07 7.96
CA PRO A 75 3.40 3.08 6.56
C PRO A 75 4.12 4.37 6.18
N ALA A 76 5.14 4.28 5.33
CA ALA A 76 5.85 5.43 4.81
C ALA A 76 6.07 5.22 3.32
N THR A 77 5.27 5.86 2.48
CA THR A 77 5.22 5.65 1.02
C THR A 77 5.38 7.00 0.34
N ALA A 78 6.62 7.37 0.03
CA ALA A 78 6.93 8.67 -0.57
C ALA A 78 6.72 8.70 -2.09
N SER A 79 6.68 7.54 -2.75
CA SER A 79 6.49 7.41 -4.19
C SER A 79 5.12 6.83 -4.57
N PRO A 80 4.56 7.25 -5.72
CA PRO A 80 3.36 6.64 -6.30
C PRO A 80 3.49 5.14 -6.54
N TRP A 81 2.34 4.49 -6.73
CA TRP A 81 2.31 3.12 -7.23
C TRP A 81 2.89 3.03 -8.64
N THR A 82 3.51 1.90 -8.95
CA THR A 82 4.04 1.60 -10.29
C THR A 82 3.71 0.16 -10.70
N PRO A 83 3.53 -0.13 -12.01
CA PRO A 83 3.52 0.83 -13.12
C PRO A 83 2.20 1.62 -13.26
N GLY A 84 1.09 1.11 -12.71
CA GLY A 84 -0.26 1.58 -13.06
C GLY A 84 -0.72 1.04 -14.42
N ALA A 85 -1.98 1.25 -14.76
CA ALA A 85 -2.58 0.77 -16.00
C ALA A 85 -2.06 1.54 -17.22
N ALA A 86 -1.76 0.84 -18.31
CA ALA A 86 -1.19 1.42 -19.51
C ALA A 86 -2.17 2.32 -20.30
N LYS A 87 -3.45 1.93 -20.34
CA LYS A 87 -4.48 2.63 -21.15
C LYS A 87 -5.49 3.40 -20.31
N THR A 88 -5.84 2.87 -19.15
CA THR A 88 -6.92 3.42 -18.32
C THR A 88 -6.37 4.50 -17.38
N HIS A 89 -6.94 5.70 -17.48
CA HIS A 89 -6.58 6.83 -16.62
C HIS A 89 -7.79 7.28 -15.79
N LEU A 90 -7.53 7.70 -14.56
CA LEU A 90 -8.52 8.25 -13.63
C LEU A 90 -7.98 9.58 -13.11
N ALA A 91 -8.73 10.66 -13.37
CA ALA A 91 -8.32 12.03 -13.03
C ALA A 91 -6.91 12.41 -13.56
N GLY A 92 -6.59 11.99 -14.79
CA GLY A 92 -5.31 12.28 -15.45
C GLY A 92 -4.13 11.43 -15.01
N GLN A 93 -4.33 10.45 -14.11
CA GLN A 93 -3.29 9.55 -13.63
C GLN A 93 -3.61 8.09 -14.01
N PRO A 94 -2.61 7.24 -14.29
CA PRO A 94 -2.82 5.82 -14.53
C PRO A 94 -3.65 5.16 -13.43
N ALA A 95 -4.67 4.40 -13.83
CA ALA A 95 -5.51 3.65 -12.91
C ALA A 95 -4.71 2.54 -12.21
N LEU A 96 -5.07 2.21 -10.97
CA LEU A 96 -4.38 1.18 -10.20
C LEU A 96 -4.89 -0.21 -10.60
N HIS A 97 -3.99 -1.16 -10.87
CA HIS A 97 -4.35 -2.53 -11.24
C HIS A 97 -3.60 -3.56 -10.36
N SER A 98 -3.97 -4.83 -10.48
CA SER A 98 -3.53 -5.91 -9.57
C SER A 98 -2.01 -6.15 -9.52
N GLN A 99 -1.25 -5.79 -10.56
CA GLN A 99 0.21 -5.96 -10.57
C GLN A 99 0.95 -4.70 -10.11
N SER A 100 0.22 -3.62 -9.79
CA SER A 100 0.83 -2.42 -9.26
C SER A 100 1.42 -2.67 -7.87
N THR A 101 2.59 -2.10 -7.63
CA THR A 101 3.32 -2.16 -6.36
C THR A 101 3.66 -0.77 -5.87
N CYS A 102 3.80 -0.61 -4.56
CA CYS A 102 4.24 0.64 -3.94
C CYS A 102 5.43 0.34 -3.03
N LEU A 103 6.44 1.21 -3.09
CA LEU A 103 7.63 1.09 -2.26
C LEU A 103 7.43 1.84 -0.95
N CYS A 104 7.70 1.15 0.14
CA CYS A 104 7.77 1.74 1.46
C CYS A 104 9.21 2.19 1.74
N ASN A 105 9.38 3.37 2.31
CA ASN A 105 10.66 3.93 2.72
C ASN A 105 11.38 3.06 3.75
N TRP A 106 10.66 2.17 4.44
CA TRP A 106 11.23 1.12 5.27
C TRP A 106 11.77 -0.07 4.45
N GLY A 107 11.96 0.08 3.14
CA GLY A 107 12.42 -0.98 2.22
C GLY A 107 11.35 -2.01 1.86
N GLY A 108 10.12 -1.88 2.36
CA GLY A 108 9.04 -2.83 2.08
C GLY A 108 8.45 -2.66 0.69
N VAL A 109 8.03 -3.78 0.09
CA VAL A 109 7.25 -3.75 -1.16
C VAL A 109 5.81 -4.08 -0.82
N ILE A 110 4.91 -3.13 -1.08
CA ILE A 110 3.48 -3.29 -0.89
C ILE A 110 2.87 -3.76 -2.21
N LYS A 111 2.14 -4.87 -2.16
CA LYS A 111 1.46 -5.47 -3.31
C LYS A 111 -0.03 -5.63 -3.04
N ILE A 112 -0.82 -5.56 -4.10
CA ILE A 112 -2.23 -5.95 -4.05
C ILE A 112 -2.29 -7.48 -4.09
N VAL A 113 -2.84 -8.09 -3.04
CA VAL A 113 -3.03 -9.55 -2.95
C VAL A 113 -4.46 -9.95 -3.30
N GLN A 114 -5.42 -9.05 -3.11
CA GLN A 114 -6.80 -9.25 -3.55
C GLN A 114 -7.33 -7.96 -4.17
N PRO A 115 -7.64 -7.95 -5.48
CA PRO A 115 -8.24 -6.79 -6.12
C PRO A 115 -9.60 -6.44 -5.53
N GLY A 116 -9.94 -5.14 -5.49
CA GLY A 116 -11.26 -4.66 -5.05
C GLY A 116 -12.37 -4.88 -6.07
N THR A 117 -12.02 -4.95 -7.36
CA THR A 117 -12.93 -5.24 -8.48
C THR A 117 -12.77 -6.70 -8.91
N ARG A 118 -13.87 -7.36 -9.27
CA ARG A 118 -13.87 -8.78 -9.68
C ARG A 118 -14.26 -9.01 -11.13
N LYS A 119 -15.01 -8.08 -11.73
CA LYS A 119 -15.52 -8.17 -13.11
C LYS A 119 -14.69 -7.31 -14.05
N THR A 120 -14.30 -6.13 -13.60
CA THR A 120 -13.53 -5.16 -14.38
C THR A 120 -12.03 -5.38 -14.15
N MET A 121 -11.34 -5.74 -15.24
CA MET A 121 -9.89 -5.87 -15.30
C MET A 121 -9.32 -4.78 -16.20
N ILE A 122 -8.22 -4.18 -15.75
CA ILE A 122 -7.48 -3.17 -16.50
C ILE A 122 -5.99 -3.53 -16.45
N ALA A 123 -5.29 -3.19 -17.52
CA ALA A 123 -3.86 -3.41 -17.70
C ALA A 123 -3.18 -2.11 -18.11
#